data_AF-A0A7J7QWQ5-F1
#
_entry.id   AF-A0A7J7QWQ5-F1
#
_cell.length_a   1.000
_cell.length_b   1.000
_cell.length_c   1.000
_cell.angle_alpha   90.00
_cell.angle_beta   90.00
_cell.angle_gamma   90.00
#
_symmetry.space_group_name_H-M   'P 1'
#
loop_
_entity.id
_entity.type
_entity.pdbx_description
1 polymer ?
#
loop_
_entity_poly.entity_id
_entity_poly.type
_entity_poly.pdbx_seq_one_letter_code
_entity_poly.pdbx_strand_id
1 'polypeptide(L)' 'MTFGGSSEPCALCSLHSIGKIGGPQNRSYSKLLCGLLAERLRVSPDRIYINYYDMNAANVGWNGSTFA' A
#
# COMPACT_ATOMS: atom_id res chain seq x y z
N MET A 1 -4.83 16.17 -4.06
CA MET A 1 -4.07 15.91 -2.81
C MET A 1 -2.76 16.68 -2.88
N THR A 2 -2.14 16.99 -1.74
CA THR A 2 -0.81 17.62 -1.70
C THR A 2 0.16 16.70 -0.97
N PHE A 3 1.44 16.76 -1.36
CA PHE A 3 2.53 16.03 -0.72
C PHE A 3 3.71 16.99 -0.58
N GLY A 4 4.14 17.24 0.65
CA GLY A 4 5.16 18.26 0.94
C GLY A 4 4.73 19.67 0.50
N GLY A 5 3.45 20.01 0.60
CA GLY A 5 2.91 21.31 0.18
C GLY A 5 2.71 21.49 -1.34
N SER A 6 3.23 20.59 -2.17
CA SER A 6 3.07 20.62 -3.63
C SER A 6 1.87 19.79 -4.10
N SER A 7 1.17 20.28 -5.12
CA SER A 7 0.06 19.60 -5.83
C SER A 7 0.50 18.75 -7.03
N GLU A 8 1.81 18.63 -7.29
CA GLU A 8 2.33 17.69 -8.29
C GLU A 8 1.86 16.25 -8.01
N PRO A 9 1.78 15.37 -9.02
CA PRO A 9 1.26 14.01 -8.85
C PRO A 9 1.88 13.28 -7.65
N CYS A 10 1.02 12.71 -6.81
CA CYS A 10 1.39 11.95 -5.61
C CYS A 10 0.36 10.85 -5.35
N ALA A 11 0.69 9.89 -4.49
CA ALA A 11 -0.21 8.80 -4.13
C ALA A 11 -0.15 8.49 -2.63
N LEU A 12 -1.30 8.15 -2.07
CA LEU A 12 -1.44 7.62 -0.71
C LEU A 12 -2.16 6.28 -0.81
N CYS A 13 -1.45 5.22 -0.45
CA CYS A 13 -1.85 3.84 -0.70
C CYS A 13 -1.97 3.07 0.61
N SER A 14 -2.74 1.98 0.57
CA SER A 14 -2.84 1.02 1.66
C SER A 14 -2.85 -0.39 1.11
N LEU A 15 -2.01 -1.27 1.69
CA LEU A 15 -2.04 -2.71 1.41
C LEU A 15 -2.44 -3.45 2.69
N HIS A 16 -3.61 -4.07 2.64
CA HIS A 16 -4.13 -4.93 3.71
C HIS A 16 -3.98 -6.38 3.27
N SER A 17 -3.47 -7.23 4.15
CA SER A 17 -3.36 -8.67 3.89
C SER A 17 -3.47 -9.45 5.18
N ILE A 18 -3.98 -10.68 5.12
CA ILE A 18 -3.92 -11.62 6.24
C ILE A 18 -2.57 -12.33 6.17
N GLY A 19 -1.62 -11.88 7.00
CA GLY A 19 -0.23 -12.30 6.90
C GLY A 19 0.51 -11.69 5.71
N LYS A 20 1.74 -12.17 5.48
CA LYS A 20 2.65 -11.71 4.40
C LYS A 20 3.02 -10.22 4.44
N ILE A 21 2.69 -9.52 5.51
CA ILE A 21 3.18 -8.18 5.81
C ILE A 21 4.35 -8.30 6.79
N GLY A 22 5.42 -7.56 6.54
CA GLY A 22 6.64 -7.63 7.34
C GLY A 22 7.77 -6.83 6.73
N GLY A 23 8.78 -6.46 7.52
CA GLY A 23 9.85 -5.56 7.09
C GLY A 23 10.50 -5.93 5.74
N PRO A 24 10.96 -7.18 5.53
CA PRO A 24 11.51 -7.62 4.25
C PRO A 24 10.50 -7.59 3.09
N GLN A 25 9.28 -8.09 3.32
CA GLN A 25 8.22 -8.14 2.30
C GLN A 25 7.80 -6.73 1.87
N ASN A 26 7.57 -5.85 2.85
CA ASN A 26 7.12 -4.48 2.62
C ASN A 26 8.14 -3.71 1.78
N ARG A 27 9.45 -3.89 2.00
CA ARG A 27 10.49 -3.28 1.14
C ARG A 27 10.38 -3.76 -0.32
N SER A 28 10.15 -5.05 -0.53
CA SER A 28 9.93 -5.61 -1.87
C SER A 28 8.67 -5.03 -2.51
N TYR A 29 7.57 -4.94 -1.75
CA TYR A 29 6.31 -4.38 -2.21
C TYR A 29 6.42 -2.89 -2.51
N SER A 30 7.11 -2.11 -1.70
CA SER A 30 7.33 -0.68 -1.95
C SER A 30 8.05 -0.46 -3.27
N LYS A 31 9.12 -1.23 -3.54
CA LYS A 31 9.83 -1.17 -4.83
C LYS A 31 8.89 -1.50 -6.00
N LEU A 32 8.11 -2.57 -5.88
CA LEU A 32 7.18 -3.01 -6.92
C LEU A 32 6.08 -1.97 -7.18
N LEU A 33 5.37 -1.56 -6.14
CA LEU A 33 4.21 -0.66 -6.23
C LEU A 33 4.62 0.74 -6.68
N CYS A 34 5.70 1.31 -6.12
CA CYS A 34 6.21 2.60 -6.60
C CYS A 34 6.65 2.53 -8.07
N GLY A 35 7.27 1.42 -8.49
CA GLY A 35 7.64 1.21 -9.90
C GLY A 35 6.43 1.20 -10.84
N LEU A 36 5.37 0.48 -10.47
CA LEU A 36 4.12 0.43 -11.25
C LEU A 36 3.43 1.80 -11.31
N LEU A 37 3.36 2.52 -10.19
CA LEU A 37 2.74 3.85 -10.13
C LEU A 37 3.55 4.88 -10.94
N ALA A 38 4.88 4.78 -10.94
CA ALA A 38 5.74 5.61 -11.77
C ALA A 38 5.57 5.30 -13.27
N GLU A 39 5.50 4.02 -13.65
CA GLU A 39 5.34 3.62 -15.05
C GLU A 39 3.97 4.01 -15.61
N ARG A 40 2.90 3.69 -14.87
CA ARG A 40 1.52 3.74 -15.38
C ARG A 40 0.83 5.07 -15.12
N LEU A 41 1.10 5.68 -13.97
CA LEU A 41 0.42 6.91 -13.53
C LEU A 41 1.36 8.12 -13.49
N ARG A 42 2.65 7.93 -13.81
CA ARG A 42 3.66 9.00 -13.83
C ARG A 42 3.82 9.72 -12.49
N VAL A 43 3.63 8.99 -11.39
CA VAL A 43 3.85 9.49 -10.03
C VAL A 43 5.28 9.17 -9.59
N SER A 44 6.02 10.19 -9.14
CA SER A 44 7.39 9.98 -8.67
C SER A 44 7.41 9.16 -7.36
N PRO A 45 8.30 8.15 -7.21
CA PRO A 45 8.36 7.29 -6.03
C PRO A 45 8.56 8.00 -4.68
N ASP A 46 9.20 9.15 -4.66
CA ASP A 46 9.41 9.99 -3.47
C ASP A 46 8.14 10.73 -3.00
N ARG A 47 7.06 10.68 -3.80
CA ARG A 47 5.75 11.28 -3.51
C ARG A 47 4.68 10.22 -3.24
N ILE A 48 5.09 9.04 -2.78
CA ILE A 48 4.21 7.90 -2.52
C ILE A 48 4.37 7.45 -1.07
N TYR A 49 3.26 7.40 -0.33
CA TYR A 49 3.20 6.66 0.92
C TYR A 49 2.37 5.39 0.74
N ILE A 50 2.81 4.30 1.37
CA ILE A 50 2.11 3.02 1.41
C ILE A 50 2.02 2.57 2.86
N ASN A 51 0.81 2.54 3.40
CA ASN A 51 0.56 1.97 4.71
C ASN A 51 0.33 0.46 4.56
N TYR A 52 1.04 -0.34 5.35
CA TYR A 52 0.93 -1.80 5.34
C TYR A 52 0.22 -2.28 6.60
N TYR A 53 -0.81 -3.11 6.43
CA TYR A 53 -1.64 -3.61 7.53
C TYR A 53 -1.61 -5.14 7.52
N ASP A 54 -0.95 -5.72 8.52
CA ASP A 54 -1.03 -7.15 8.79
C ASP A 54 -2.33 -7.43 9.56
N MET A 55 -3.31 -7.95 8.84
CA MET A 55 -4.65 -8.15 9.36
C MET A 55 -4.76 -9.51 10.03
N ASN A 56 -5.26 -9.53 11.26
CA ASN A 56 -5.74 -10.78 11.86
C ASN A 56 -6.95 -11.29 11.07
N ALA A 57 -7.03 -12.59 10.80
CA ALA A 57 -8.13 -13.22 10.06
C ALA A 57 -9.51 -12.95 10.67
N ALA A 58 -9.62 -12.88 12.00
CA ALA A 58 -10.85 -12.55 12.70
C ALA A 58 -11.32 -11.10 12.46
N ASN A 59 -10.41 -10.22 12.01
CA ASN A 59 -10.69 -8.81 11.73
C ASN A 59 -11.01 -8.54 10.25
N VAL A 60 -11.12 -9.58 9.42
CA VAL A 60 -11.45 -9.45 8.01
C VAL A 60 -12.74 -10.22 7.75
N GLY A 61 -13.82 -9.47 7.50
CA GLY A 61 -15.11 -10.04 7.13
C GLY A 61 -15.14 -10.47 5.66
N TRP A 62 -15.71 -11.64 5.40
CA TRP A 62 -15.95 -12.14 4.05
C TRP A 62 -17.09 -13.16 4.04
N ASN A 63 -17.96 -13.06 3.02
CA ASN A 63 -19.02 -14.04 2.74
C ASN A 63 -19.91 -14.41 3.95
N GLY A 64 -20.36 -13.40 4.71
CA GLY A 64 -21.22 -13.60 5.87
C GLY A 64 -20.54 -14.13 7.13
N SER A 65 -19.20 -14.26 7.12
CA SER A 65 -18.39 -14.65 8.28
C SER A 65 -17.11 -13.81 8.35
N THR A 66 -16.12 -14.28 9.11
CA THR A 66 -14.72 -13.85 9.08
C THR A 66 -13.82 -14.90 8.44
N PHE A 67 -12.54 -14.59 8.25
CA PHE A 67 -11.55 -15.59 7.83
C PHE A 67 -11.03 -16.47 8.98
N ALA A 68 -11.43 -16.18 10.22
CA ALA A 68 -11.29 -17.07 11.37
C ALA A 68 -12.55 -17.93 11.55
#